data_AF-A0A8H6FRK8-F1
#
_entry.id   AF-A0A8H6FRK8-F1
#
_cell.length_a   1.000
_cell.length_b   1.000
_cell.length_c   1.000
_cell.angle_alpha   90.00
_cell.angle_beta   90.00
_cell.angle_gamma   90.00
#
_symmetry.space_group_name_H-M   'P 1'
#
loop_
_entity.id
_entity.type
_entity.pdbx_description
1 polymer ?
#
loop_
_entity_poly.entity_id
_entity_poly.type
_entity_poly.pdbx_seq_one_letter_code
_entity_poly.pdbx_strand_id
1 'polypeptide(L)'
;MVYLEYFIYLRVAVVWTGRNLPSYLGPTPTQLVFLFIFLIVNSLTLFALAILLARNIWCLGGNVTTIEGWEIERHQTLVRRARVLGGYLDGPDGMRIKIRKQEFPYDIGILQNMRQGMGGTPLLWLWPFTATPSIESGLDFETNGFEDPSMSWPPPDPDRMPRLSNRPPYEQPFVYDEDLSTTQNNVDAFRRRQEEDLKRYDGGATTSIRRRPFHERYRNGGHDEASFASQAVGSDDLAGGEEVWRDSEGDRLDDFGVDEDAEFHDEDDIPLAELLRRRHEPAHYSDGN
;
A
#
# COMPACT_ATOMS: atom_id res chain seq x y z
N MET A 1 -18.52 -12.16 23.43
CA MET A 1 -17.23 -12.84 23.69
C MET A 1 -16.80 -12.75 25.15
N VAL A 2 -16.63 -11.54 25.74
CA VAL A 2 -16.20 -11.39 27.15
C VAL A 2 -17.13 -12.10 28.16
N TYR A 3 -18.44 -11.93 28.03
CA TYR A 3 -19.41 -12.58 28.92
C TYR A 3 -19.42 -14.12 28.77
N LEU A 4 -19.18 -14.61 27.56
CA LEU A 4 -19.08 -16.04 27.28
C LEU A 4 -17.77 -16.62 27.82
N GLU A 5 -16.66 -15.87 27.70
CA GLU A 5 -15.36 -16.23 28.28
C GLU A 5 -15.45 -16.39 29.79
N TYR A 6 -16.16 -15.46 30.46
CA TYR A 6 -16.40 -15.55 31.89
C TYR A 6 -17.09 -16.87 32.29
N PHE A 7 -18.12 -17.29 31.56
CA PHE A 7 -18.80 -18.55 31.85
C PHE A 7 -17.96 -19.78 31.51
N ILE A 8 -17.23 -19.76 30.40
CA ILE A 8 -16.30 -20.85 30.04
C ILE A 8 -15.25 -20.99 31.15
N TYR A 9 -14.66 -19.87 31.58
CA TYR A 9 -13.67 -19.85 32.66
C TYR A 9 -14.22 -20.44 33.96
N LEU A 10 -15.45 -20.08 34.36
CA LEU A 10 -16.10 -20.69 35.52
C LEU A 10 -16.24 -22.22 35.38
N ARG A 11 -16.60 -22.72 34.20
CA ARG A 11 -16.71 -24.16 33.95
C ARG A 11 -15.36 -24.86 33.96
N VAL A 12 -14.34 -24.26 33.35
CA VAL A 12 -12.95 -24.74 33.39
C VAL A 12 -12.46 -24.79 34.84
N ALA A 13 -12.72 -23.76 35.63
CA ALA A 13 -12.31 -23.70 37.04
C ALA A 13 -12.91 -24.84 37.87
N VAL A 14 -14.20 -25.14 37.69
CA VAL A 14 -14.86 -26.28 38.36
C VAL A 14 -14.19 -27.60 37.96
N VAL A 15 -13.98 -27.84 36.66
CA VAL A 15 -13.29 -29.05 36.18
C VAL A 15 -11.86 -29.14 36.74
N TRP A 16 -11.15 -28.01 36.80
CA TRP A 16 -9.78 -27.95 37.30
C TRP A 16 -9.67 -28.24 38.81
N THR A 17 -10.62 -27.75 39.61
CA THR A 17 -10.67 -28.09 41.05
C THR A 17 -10.96 -29.57 41.29
N GLY A 18 -11.76 -30.18 40.41
CA GLY A 18 -12.12 -31.60 40.46
C GLY A 18 -11.12 -32.56 39.82
N ARG A 19 -9.93 -32.10 39.40
CA ARG A 19 -8.99 -32.89 38.58
C ARG A 19 -8.51 -34.21 39.20
N ASN A 20 -8.55 -34.33 40.52
CA ASN A 20 -8.14 -35.53 41.25
C ASN A 20 -9.30 -36.50 41.54
N LEU A 21 -10.52 -36.17 41.09
CA LEU A 21 -11.69 -37.02 41.29
C LEU A 21 -11.66 -38.23 40.32
N PRO A 22 -12.27 -39.36 40.71
CA PRO A 22 -12.42 -40.50 39.83
C PRO A 22 -13.19 -40.14 38.55
N SER A 23 -12.80 -40.70 37.41
CA SER A 23 -13.33 -40.35 36.07
C SER A 23 -14.84 -40.52 35.93
N TYR A 24 -15.47 -41.39 36.71
CA TYR A 24 -16.92 -41.63 36.67
C TYR A 24 -17.76 -40.52 37.32
N LEU A 25 -17.15 -39.65 38.14
CA LEU A 25 -17.79 -38.47 38.72
C LEU A 25 -17.61 -37.21 37.84
N GLY A 26 -16.82 -37.32 36.76
CA GLY A 26 -16.46 -36.21 35.88
C GLY A 26 -17.40 -36.04 34.67
N PRO A 27 -17.22 -34.94 33.92
CA PRO A 27 -17.93 -34.71 32.65
C PRO A 27 -17.59 -35.77 31.62
N THR A 28 -18.46 -35.97 30.63
CA THR A 28 -18.15 -36.90 29.53
C THR A 28 -16.95 -36.40 28.71
N PRO A 29 -16.15 -37.31 28.11
CA PRO A 29 -15.00 -36.89 27.30
C PRO A 29 -15.41 -35.97 26.13
N THR A 30 -16.60 -36.19 25.56
CA THR A 30 -17.16 -35.31 24.52
C THR A 30 -17.41 -33.89 25.02
N GLN A 31 -17.92 -33.73 26.24
CA GLN A 31 -18.13 -32.40 26.85
C GLN A 31 -16.80 -31.70 27.11
N LEU A 32 -15.76 -32.42 27.53
CA LEU A 32 -14.42 -31.87 27.73
C LEU A 32 -13.81 -31.39 26.41
N VAL A 33 -13.98 -32.16 25.32
CA VAL A 33 -13.52 -31.75 23.98
C VAL A 33 -14.22 -30.47 23.51
N PHE A 34 -15.55 -30.39 23.63
CA PHE A 34 -16.26 -29.16 23.25
C PHE A 34 -15.89 -27.97 24.13
N LEU A 35 -15.73 -28.17 25.44
CA LEU A 35 -15.30 -27.12 26.36
C LEU A 35 -13.91 -26.60 26.00
N PHE A 36 -12.99 -27.48 25.62
CA PHE A 36 -11.66 -27.11 25.14
C PHE A 36 -11.72 -26.32 23.83
N ILE A 37 -12.49 -26.78 22.84
CA ILE A 37 -12.68 -26.07 21.57
C ILE A 37 -13.28 -24.68 21.81
N PHE A 38 -14.33 -24.58 22.62
CA PHE A 38 -14.95 -23.29 22.93
C PHE A 38 -14.01 -22.34 23.66
N LEU A 39 -13.19 -22.84 24.58
CA LEU A 39 -12.17 -22.04 25.26
C LEU A 39 -11.17 -21.47 24.25
N ILE A 40 -10.61 -22.30 23.35
CA ILE A 40 -9.63 -21.84 22.36
C ILE A 40 -10.26 -20.86 21.39
N VAL A 41 -11.39 -21.21 20.78
CA VAL A 41 -12.03 -20.37 19.77
C VAL A 41 -12.47 -19.03 20.38
N ASN A 42 -13.09 -19.04 21.57
CA ASN A 42 -13.53 -17.81 22.20
C ASN A 42 -12.36 -16.93 22.68
N SER A 43 -11.28 -17.52 23.21
CA SER A 43 -10.09 -16.76 23.62
C SER A 43 -9.35 -16.14 22.43
N LEU A 44 -9.15 -16.89 21.33
CA LEU A 44 -8.53 -16.38 20.10
C LEU A 44 -9.36 -15.27 19.46
N THR A 45 -10.68 -15.47 19.37
CA THR A 45 -11.57 -14.44 18.81
C THR A 45 -11.63 -13.20 19.70
N LEU A 46 -11.65 -13.35 21.03
CA LEU A 46 -11.58 -12.23 21.96
C LEU A 46 -10.26 -11.47 21.82
N PHE A 47 -9.14 -12.18 21.65
CA PHE A 47 -7.83 -11.58 21.41
C PHE A 47 -7.78 -10.78 20.10
N ALA A 48 -8.24 -11.36 18.99
CA ALA A 48 -8.31 -10.66 17.70
C ALA A 48 -9.21 -9.42 17.78
N LEU A 49 -10.39 -9.53 18.41
CA LEU A 49 -11.29 -8.39 18.61
C LEU A 49 -10.70 -7.33 19.54
N ALA A 50 -9.89 -7.71 20.53
CA ALA A 50 -9.21 -6.76 21.41
C ALA A 50 -8.15 -5.94 20.65
N ILE A 51 -7.37 -6.59 19.77
CA ILE A 51 -6.40 -5.89 18.90
C ILE A 51 -7.13 -4.92 17.96
N LEU A 52 -8.20 -5.38 17.30
CA LEU A 52 -9.00 -4.53 16.42
C LEU A 52 -9.62 -3.36 17.19
N LEU A 53 -10.14 -3.60 18.39
CA LEU A 53 -10.70 -2.53 19.23
C LEU A 53 -9.62 -1.49 19.58
N ALA A 54 -8.44 -1.93 20.01
CA ALA A 54 -7.33 -1.03 20.34
C ALA A 54 -6.91 -0.20 19.11
N ARG A 55 -6.82 -0.82 17.93
CA ARG A 55 -6.54 -0.12 16.67
C ARG A 55 -7.61 0.93 16.36
N ASN A 56 -8.89 0.59 16.50
CA ASN A 56 -9.99 1.51 16.23
C ASN A 56 -10.02 2.68 17.24
N ILE A 57 -9.72 2.44 18.52
CA ILE A 57 -9.61 3.50 19.52
C ILE A 57 -8.45 4.44 19.20
N TRP A 58 -7.31 3.90 18.76
CA TRP A 58 -6.16 4.69 18.34
C TRP A 58 -6.50 5.57 17.13
N CYS A 59 -7.12 5.00 16.10
CA CYS A 59 -7.61 5.73 14.92
C CYS A 59 -8.63 6.81 15.28
N LEU A 60 -9.61 6.50 16.15
CA LEU A 60 -10.61 7.45 16.61
C LEU A 60 -9.98 8.60 17.43
N GLY A 61 -8.97 8.30 18.24
CA GLY A 61 -8.26 9.29 19.04
C GLY A 61 -7.45 10.28 18.21
N GLY A 62 -6.89 9.84 17.08
CA GLY A 62 -6.15 10.69 16.14
C GLY A 62 -6.99 11.28 15.01
N ASN A 63 -8.28 10.93 14.91
CA ASN A 63 -9.13 11.23 13.76
C ASN A 63 -8.55 10.74 12.43
N VAL A 64 -7.85 9.61 12.45
CA VAL A 64 -7.16 9.04 11.29
C VAL A 64 -7.91 7.79 10.85
N THR A 65 -8.41 7.79 9.63
CA THR A 65 -8.96 6.59 9.00
C THR A 65 -7.84 5.62 8.60
N THR A 66 -8.17 4.35 8.37
CA THR A 66 -7.17 3.34 7.96
C THR A 66 -6.45 3.75 6.68
N ILE A 67 -7.17 4.36 5.72
CA ILE A 67 -6.61 4.81 4.44
C ILE A 67 -5.65 5.99 4.65
N GLU A 68 -6.06 6.97 5.47
CA GLU A 68 -5.19 8.10 5.81
C GLU A 68 -3.96 7.65 6.61
N GLY A 69 -4.09 6.63 7.46
CA GLY A 69 -2.96 6.03 8.16
C GLY A 69 -1.89 5.53 7.19
N TRP A 70 -2.31 4.82 6.14
CA TRP A 70 -1.40 4.35 5.09
C TRP A 70 -0.79 5.51 4.30
N GLU A 71 -1.57 6.57 4.03
CA GLU A 71 -1.07 7.76 3.32
C GLU A 71 -0.04 8.53 4.17
N ILE A 72 -0.25 8.64 5.48
CA ILE A 72 0.71 9.24 6.42
C ILE A 72 2.01 8.44 6.42
N GLU A 73 1.94 7.12 6.52
CA GLU A 73 3.11 6.24 6.48
C GLU A 73 3.87 6.38 5.16
N ARG A 74 3.16 6.41 4.03
CA ARG A 74 3.74 6.64 2.70
C ARG A 74 4.43 8.00 2.60
N HIS A 75 3.78 9.07 3.03
CA HIS A 75 4.38 10.41 3.00
C HIS A 75 5.64 10.47 3.86
N GLN A 76 5.64 9.83 5.04
CA GLN A 76 6.83 9.75 5.88
C GLN A 76 7.99 9.05 5.16
N THR A 77 7.73 8.00 4.41
CA THR A 77 8.73 7.32 3.58
C THR A 77 9.26 8.23 2.46
N LEU A 78 8.37 8.93 1.76
CA LEU A 78 8.77 9.90 0.72
C LEU A 78 9.62 11.04 1.28
N VAL A 79 9.28 11.56 2.45
CA VAL A 79 10.07 12.59 3.14
C VAL A 79 11.46 12.08 3.51
N ARG A 80 11.58 10.82 3.96
CA ARG A 80 12.88 10.19 4.25
C ARG A 80 13.72 10.08 2.98
N ARG A 81 13.13 9.59 1.88
CA ARG A 81 13.79 9.47 0.57
C ARG A 81 14.23 10.83 0.03
N ALA A 82 13.34 11.81 0.05
CA ALA A 82 13.65 13.18 -0.37
C ALA A 82 14.80 13.77 0.45
N ARG A 83 14.85 13.53 1.77
CA ARG A 83 15.95 14.03 2.63
C ARG A 83 17.32 13.52 2.19
N VAL A 84 17.42 12.26 1.78
CA VAL A 84 18.68 11.67 1.26
C VAL A 84 19.07 12.30 -0.08
N LEU A 85 18.08 12.61 -0.91
CA LEU A 85 18.25 13.20 -2.25
C LEU A 85 18.36 14.73 -2.27
N GLY A 86 18.57 15.37 -1.12
CA GLY A 86 18.75 16.84 -1.04
C GLY A 86 17.44 17.63 -0.99
N GLY A 87 16.32 16.99 -0.64
CA GLY A 87 15.01 17.59 -0.41
C GLY A 87 14.07 17.57 -1.61
N TYR A 88 14.45 16.92 -2.71
CA TYR A 88 13.66 16.83 -3.93
C TYR A 88 13.52 15.38 -4.37
N LEU A 89 12.37 15.05 -4.97
CA LEU A 89 12.14 13.77 -5.64
C LEU A 89 11.88 14.02 -7.13
N ASP A 90 12.41 13.13 -7.97
CA ASP A 90 12.21 13.18 -9.41
C ASP A 90 10.83 12.58 -9.72
N GLY A 91 9.94 13.41 -10.23
CA GLY A 91 8.63 13.04 -10.73
C GLY A 91 8.66 12.60 -12.20
N PRO A 92 7.52 12.17 -12.74
CA PRO A 92 7.38 11.88 -14.16
C PRO A 92 7.79 13.08 -15.02
N ASP A 93 8.40 12.79 -16.17
CA ASP A 93 8.87 13.80 -17.14
C ASP A 93 10.01 14.71 -16.65
N GLY A 94 10.74 14.29 -15.60
CA GLY A 94 11.90 15.02 -15.08
C GLY A 94 11.54 16.22 -14.19
N MET A 95 10.27 16.37 -13.81
CA MET A 95 9.83 17.41 -12.88
C MET A 95 10.35 17.12 -11.47
N ARG A 96 11.01 18.08 -10.82
CA ARG A 96 11.47 17.93 -9.44
C ARG A 96 10.43 18.45 -8.46
N ILE A 97 9.93 17.58 -7.59
CA ILE A 97 8.96 17.93 -6.56
C ILE A 97 9.68 18.04 -5.22
N LYS A 98 9.50 19.18 -4.56
CA LYS A 98 10.03 19.39 -3.21
C LYS A 98 9.08 18.77 -2.19
N ILE A 99 9.45 17.64 -1.62
CA ILE A 99 8.65 16.98 -0.59
C ILE A 99 9.05 17.55 0.78
N ARG A 100 8.08 18.13 1.48
CA ARG A 100 8.24 18.60 2.86
C ARG A 100 7.45 17.70 3.79
N LYS A 101 7.93 17.55 5.03
CA LYS A 101 7.14 16.93 6.07
C LYS A 101 5.89 17.78 6.29
N GLN A 102 4.72 17.16 6.19
CA GLN A 102 3.43 17.79 6.44
C GLN A 102 2.78 17.05 7.60
N GLU A 103 2.26 17.77 8.58
CA GLU A 103 1.48 17.17 9.67
C GLU A 103 0.04 16.87 9.23
N PHE A 104 -0.60 15.88 9.86
CA PHE A 104 -1.96 15.47 9.52
C PHE A 104 -2.98 16.58 9.88
N PRO A 105 -3.85 17.01 8.95
CA PRO A 105 -4.67 18.21 9.15
C PRO A 105 -5.91 18.02 10.03
N TYR A 106 -6.44 16.79 10.12
CA TYR A 106 -7.74 16.53 10.78
C TYR A 106 -7.63 16.14 12.26
N ASP A 107 -6.42 16.14 12.85
CA ASP A 107 -6.26 15.95 14.29
C ASP A 107 -6.51 17.27 15.04
N ILE A 108 -7.74 17.43 15.55
CA ILE A 108 -8.21 18.62 16.29
C ILE A 108 -8.18 18.42 17.83
N GLY A 109 -7.58 17.32 18.29
CA GLY A 109 -7.45 16.95 19.70
C GLY A 109 -8.37 15.79 20.12
N ILE A 110 -7.90 14.96 21.04
CA ILE A 110 -8.49 13.64 21.37
C ILE A 110 -10.01 13.70 21.62
N LEU A 111 -10.49 14.64 22.44
CA LEU A 111 -11.91 14.72 22.79
C LEU A 111 -12.76 15.24 21.63
N GLN A 112 -12.24 16.22 20.87
CA GLN A 112 -12.90 16.75 19.69
C GLN A 112 -12.98 15.68 18.59
N ASN A 113 -11.89 14.95 18.35
CA ASN A 113 -11.81 13.82 17.41
C ASN A 113 -12.85 12.75 17.75
N MET A 114 -12.93 12.33 19.02
CA MET A 114 -13.92 11.35 19.47
C MET A 114 -15.36 11.85 19.30
N ARG A 115 -15.60 13.14 19.58
CA ARG A 115 -16.92 13.76 19.38
C ARG A 115 -17.29 13.85 17.90
N GLN A 116 -16.34 14.13 17.03
CA GLN A 116 -16.55 14.19 15.59
C GLN A 116 -16.87 12.81 15.02
N GLY A 117 -16.14 11.77 15.45
CA GLY A 117 -16.36 10.40 14.98
C GLY A 117 -17.64 9.74 15.51
N MET A 118 -17.92 9.89 16.82
CA MET A 118 -19.06 9.20 17.46
C MET A 118 -20.33 10.06 17.58
N GLY A 119 -20.21 11.38 17.43
CA GLY A 119 -21.31 12.32 17.57
C GLY A 119 -21.78 12.53 19.01
N GLY A 120 -22.60 13.57 19.23
CA GLY A 120 -23.36 13.75 20.47
C GLY A 120 -22.52 13.84 21.76
N THR A 121 -23.03 13.23 22.83
CA THR A 121 -22.44 13.27 24.18
C THR A 121 -21.71 11.97 24.55
N PRO A 122 -20.65 12.00 25.37
CA PRO A 122 -19.87 10.82 25.75
C PRO A 122 -20.66 9.63 26.30
N LEU A 123 -21.74 9.89 27.03
CA LEU A 123 -22.60 8.86 27.62
C LEU A 123 -23.37 8.04 26.58
N LEU A 124 -23.58 8.60 25.40
CA LEU A 124 -24.36 8.02 24.31
C LEU A 124 -23.50 7.17 23.38
N TRP A 125 -22.17 7.32 23.39
CA TRP A 125 -21.26 6.65 22.46
C TRP A 125 -21.31 5.12 22.48
N LEU A 126 -21.65 4.53 23.64
CA LEU A 126 -21.74 3.08 23.78
C LEU A 126 -23.13 2.52 23.43
N TRP A 127 -24.08 3.39 23.07
CA TRP A 127 -25.45 2.99 22.78
C TRP A 127 -25.64 2.83 21.26
N PRO A 128 -25.93 1.62 20.75
CA PRO A 128 -25.91 1.35 19.31
C PRO A 128 -27.02 2.05 18.52
N PHE A 129 -28.03 2.61 19.18
CA PHE A 129 -29.16 3.30 18.54
C PHE A 129 -29.07 4.83 18.61
N THR A 130 -27.91 5.38 18.95
CA THR A 130 -27.72 6.83 18.94
C THR A 130 -27.52 7.34 17.54
N ALA A 131 -27.98 8.57 17.30
CA ALA A 131 -27.75 9.24 16.04
C ALA A 131 -26.24 9.45 15.83
N THR A 132 -25.75 8.99 14.69
CA THR A 132 -24.41 9.28 14.20
C THR A 132 -24.35 10.71 13.65
N PRO A 133 -23.14 11.25 13.42
CA PRO A 133 -22.99 12.51 12.69
C PRO A 133 -23.76 12.50 11.35
N SER A 134 -24.26 13.66 10.94
CA SER A 134 -24.99 13.83 9.68
C SER A 134 -24.10 13.55 8.46
N ILE A 135 -24.68 13.06 7.37
CA ILE A 135 -23.95 12.83 6.11
C ILE A 135 -23.45 14.17 5.52
N GLU A 136 -24.21 15.25 5.70
CA GLU A 136 -23.85 16.59 5.23
C GLU A 136 -22.53 17.11 5.83
N SER A 137 -22.24 16.73 7.08
CA SER A 137 -20.96 17.04 7.73
C SER A 137 -19.78 16.17 7.29
N GLY A 138 -19.98 15.27 6.31
CA GLY A 138 -18.94 14.38 5.80
C GLY A 138 -18.12 14.95 4.63
N LEU A 139 -18.43 16.17 4.16
CA LEU A 139 -17.67 16.84 3.09
C LEU A 139 -16.64 17.83 3.63
N ASP A 140 -16.95 18.48 4.74
CA ASP A 140 -16.10 19.49 5.37
C ASP A 140 -15.72 19.05 6.78
N PHE A 141 -14.41 18.93 7.02
CA PHE A 141 -13.86 18.55 8.32
C PHE A 141 -13.11 19.74 8.92
N GLU A 142 -13.22 19.90 10.24
CA GLU A 142 -12.43 20.90 10.96
C GLU A 142 -10.93 20.56 10.86
N THR A 143 -10.11 21.58 10.65
CA THR A 143 -8.66 21.45 10.50
C THR A 143 -7.94 22.11 11.67
N ASN A 144 -6.79 21.55 12.06
CA ASN A 144 -6.01 22.03 13.20
C ASN A 144 -5.24 23.33 12.96
N GLY A 145 -5.07 23.72 11.68
CA GLY A 145 -4.38 24.95 11.29
C GLY A 145 -2.87 24.94 11.54
N PHE A 146 -2.22 23.77 11.68
CA PHE A 146 -0.76 23.70 11.82
C PHE A 146 -0.02 24.00 10.53
N GLU A 147 -0.61 23.64 9.38
CA GLU A 147 -0.03 23.84 8.05
C GLU A 147 -0.69 25.02 7.33
N ASP A 148 -0.04 25.51 6.27
CA ASP A 148 -0.57 26.57 5.42
C ASP A 148 -1.87 26.10 4.72
N PRO A 149 -2.99 26.87 4.78
CA PRO A 149 -4.25 26.50 4.12
C PRO A 149 -4.14 26.28 2.60
N SER A 150 -3.08 26.79 1.97
CA SER A 150 -2.80 26.56 0.54
C SER A 150 -2.23 25.18 0.22
N MET A 151 -1.84 24.41 1.24
CA MET A 151 -1.31 23.06 1.06
C MET A 151 -2.46 22.05 0.98
N SER A 152 -2.50 21.26 -0.08
CA SER A 152 -3.49 20.20 -0.23
C SER A 152 -3.10 18.98 0.61
N TRP A 153 -4.10 18.34 1.20
CA TRP A 153 -3.99 16.97 1.71
C TRP A 153 -4.85 16.05 0.84
N PRO A 154 -4.36 14.87 0.41
CA PRO A 154 -3.03 14.32 0.65
C PRO A 154 -1.90 15.08 -0.09
N PRO A 155 -0.65 14.96 0.38
CA PRO A 155 0.50 15.52 -0.31
C PRO A 155 0.63 14.96 -1.74
N PRO A 156 1.16 15.73 -2.70
CA PRO A 156 1.34 15.25 -4.07
C PRO A 156 2.43 14.17 -4.14
N ASP A 157 2.00 12.93 -4.36
CA ASP A 157 2.89 11.78 -4.61
C ASP A 157 3.48 11.86 -6.03
N PRO A 158 4.82 11.94 -6.19
CA PRO A 158 5.46 11.91 -7.52
C PRO A 158 5.17 10.62 -8.28
N ASP A 159 5.00 9.49 -7.58
CA ASP A 159 4.75 8.19 -8.20
C ASP A 159 3.32 8.05 -8.73
N ARG A 160 2.35 8.77 -8.14
CA ARG A 160 0.95 8.78 -8.59
C ARG A 160 0.66 9.84 -9.65
N MET A 161 1.63 10.71 -9.97
CA MET A 161 1.43 11.73 -10.98
C MET A 161 1.27 11.10 -12.37
N PRO A 162 0.23 11.47 -13.14
CA PRO A 162 0.08 10.98 -14.49
C PRO A 162 1.25 11.48 -15.34
N ARG A 163 1.93 10.56 -16.01
CA ARG A 163 2.88 10.94 -17.07
C ARG A 163 2.09 11.65 -18.15
N LEU A 164 2.49 12.87 -18.48
CA LEU A 164 2.03 13.50 -19.70
C LEU A 164 2.43 12.57 -20.84
N SER A 165 1.43 11.90 -21.41
CA SER A 165 1.63 11.11 -22.60
C SER A 165 2.06 12.10 -23.67
N ASN A 166 3.33 12.02 -24.09
CA ASN A 166 3.80 12.65 -25.33
C ASN A 166 3.12 11.92 -26.51
N ARG A 167 1.79 12.04 -26.61
CA ARG A 167 1.07 11.72 -27.82
C ARG A 167 1.46 12.80 -28.82
N PRO A 168 2.01 12.43 -29.98
CA PRO A 168 2.26 13.41 -31.03
C PRO A 168 0.93 14.11 -31.36
N PRO A 169 0.91 15.43 -31.57
CA PRO A 169 -0.31 16.24 -31.67
C PRO A 169 -1.17 15.97 -32.92
N TYR A 170 -0.94 14.90 -33.68
CA TYR A 170 -1.53 14.69 -35.01
C TYR A 170 -2.07 13.29 -35.31
N GLU A 171 -2.28 12.42 -34.33
CA GLU A 171 -3.16 11.27 -34.57
C GLU A 171 -4.60 11.73 -34.35
N GLN A 172 -5.33 11.86 -35.46
CA GLN A 172 -6.77 12.08 -35.46
C GLN A 172 -7.43 11.12 -34.46
N PRO A 173 -8.45 11.55 -33.70
CA PRO A 173 -9.31 10.61 -32.98
C PRO A 173 -9.70 9.50 -33.95
N PHE A 174 -9.65 8.23 -33.53
CA PHE A 174 -10.07 7.10 -34.38
C PHE A 174 -11.50 7.37 -34.90
N VAL A 175 -11.63 7.95 -36.09
CA VAL A 175 -12.90 8.12 -36.79
C VAL A 175 -13.06 6.86 -37.62
N TYR A 176 -14.07 6.06 -37.29
CA TYR A 176 -14.46 4.92 -38.11
C TYR A 176 -15.11 5.48 -39.39
N ASP A 177 -14.40 5.43 -40.52
CA ASP A 177 -15.03 5.60 -41.83
C ASP A 177 -15.93 4.38 -42.09
N GLU A 178 -17.24 4.64 -42.06
CA GLU A 178 -18.33 3.64 -42.01
C GLU A 178 -18.63 3.04 -43.41
N ASP A 179 -17.59 2.68 -44.17
CA ASP A 179 -17.74 2.00 -45.46
C ASP A 179 -17.72 0.47 -45.28
N LEU A 180 -18.76 -0.21 -45.75
CA LEU A 180 -18.97 -1.67 -45.59
C LEU A 180 -17.83 -2.54 -46.17
N SER A 181 -17.11 -2.05 -47.19
CA SER A 181 -15.92 -2.71 -47.74
C SER A 181 -14.69 -2.52 -46.85
N THR A 182 -14.62 -1.40 -46.13
CA THR A 182 -13.61 -1.08 -45.12
C THR A 182 -13.84 -1.92 -43.87
N THR A 183 -15.07 -2.29 -43.52
CA THR A 183 -15.38 -3.15 -42.36
C THR A 183 -14.71 -4.53 -42.43
N GLN A 184 -14.74 -5.21 -43.59
CA GLN A 184 -14.06 -6.51 -43.74
C GLN A 184 -12.54 -6.36 -43.69
N ASN A 185 -12.00 -5.35 -44.38
CA ASN A 185 -10.57 -5.03 -44.33
C ASN A 185 -10.12 -4.64 -42.91
N ASN A 186 -10.97 -3.99 -42.13
CA ASN A 186 -10.71 -3.61 -40.74
C ASN A 186 -10.74 -4.83 -39.82
N VAL A 187 -11.67 -5.76 -40.02
CA VAL A 187 -11.73 -7.03 -39.27
C VAL A 187 -10.51 -7.89 -39.56
N ASP A 188 -10.07 -7.95 -40.82
CA ASP A 188 -8.87 -8.70 -41.20
C ASP A 188 -7.58 -8.01 -40.73
N ALA A 189 -7.50 -6.68 -40.77
CA ALA A 189 -6.40 -5.91 -40.20
C ALA A 189 -6.35 -6.06 -38.66
N PHE A 190 -7.50 -6.11 -38.00
CA PHE A 190 -7.60 -6.35 -36.55
C PHE A 190 -7.19 -7.78 -36.20
N ARG A 191 -7.63 -8.78 -36.97
CA ARG A 191 -7.20 -10.18 -36.80
C ARG A 191 -5.69 -10.32 -37.00
N ARG A 192 -5.11 -9.64 -37.99
CA ARG A 192 -3.65 -9.57 -38.17
C ARG A 192 -2.93 -8.99 -36.96
N ARG A 193 -3.42 -7.88 -36.40
CA ARG A 193 -2.86 -7.30 -35.17
C ARG A 193 -2.96 -8.27 -33.98
N GLN A 194 -4.09 -8.96 -33.83
CA GLN A 194 -4.25 -10.00 -32.81
C GLN A 194 -3.26 -11.15 -33.01
N GLU A 195 -3.08 -11.63 -34.23
CA GLU A 195 -2.11 -12.68 -34.54
C GLU A 195 -0.67 -12.23 -34.30
N GLU A 196 -0.33 -10.97 -34.58
CA GLU A 196 0.97 -10.38 -34.28
C GLU A 196 1.21 -10.22 -32.78
N ASP A 197 0.21 -9.79 -32.01
CA ASP A 197 0.28 -9.70 -30.56
C ASP A 197 0.34 -11.10 -29.91
N LEU A 198 -0.41 -12.09 -30.43
CA LEU A 198 -0.31 -13.49 -30.02
C LEU A 198 1.07 -14.08 -30.32
N LYS A 199 1.68 -13.75 -31.46
CA LYS A 199 3.07 -14.15 -31.77
C LYS A 199 4.09 -13.45 -30.88
N ARG A 200 3.80 -12.20 -30.47
CA ARG A 200 4.60 -11.47 -29.47
C ARG A 200 4.51 -12.13 -28.09
N TYR A 201 3.38 -12.78 -27.79
CA TYR A 201 3.14 -13.54 -26.56
C TYR A 201 3.77 -14.95 -26.59
N ASP A 202 3.71 -15.63 -27.74
CA ASP A 202 4.16 -17.03 -27.91
C ASP A 202 5.69 -17.14 -28.22
N GLY A 203 6.32 -16.07 -28.71
CA GLY A 203 7.74 -16.02 -29.05
C GLY A 203 8.75 -16.01 -27.89
N GLY A 204 8.31 -16.22 -26.65
CA GLY A 204 9.16 -16.21 -25.46
C GLY A 204 8.48 -15.53 -24.29
N ALA A 205 7.60 -16.27 -23.61
CA ALA A 205 7.02 -15.83 -22.36
C ALA A 205 8.10 -15.57 -21.31
N THR A 206 8.19 -14.31 -20.85
CA THR A 206 8.56 -13.79 -19.51
C THR A 206 9.29 -12.45 -19.59
N THR A 207 8.87 -11.54 -20.47
CA THR A 207 9.24 -10.12 -20.27
C THR A 207 8.13 -9.26 -20.83
N SER A 208 7.12 -8.96 -20.00
CA SER A 208 6.67 -7.56 -19.95
C SER A 208 7.96 -6.74 -19.92
N ILE A 209 8.15 -5.76 -20.82
CA ILE A 209 9.39 -4.97 -20.87
C ILE A 209 9.48 -4.23 -19.53
N ARG A 210 10.08 -4.90 -18.53
CA ARG A 210 10.37 -4.40 -17.21
C ARG A 210 11.36 -3.28 -17.45
N ARG A 211 11.05 -2.09 -16.94
CA ARG A 211 12.06 -1.04 -16.89
C ARG A 211 13.22 -1.62 -16.09
N ARG A 212 14.42 -1.66 -16.69
CA ARG A 212 15.62 -2.09 -15.98
C ARG A 212 15.79 -1.23 -14.71
N PRO A 213 16.24 -1.82 -13.59
CA PRO A 213 16.52 -1.07 -12.37
C PRO A 213 17.43 0.12 -12.68
N PHE A 214 17.27 1.23 -11.95
CA PHE A 214 17.92 2.51 -12.28
C PHE A 214 19.45 2.38 -12.38
N HIS A 215 20.06 1.54 -11.53
CA HIS A 215 21.50 1.29 -11.53
C HIS A 215 22.02 0.69 -12.85
N GLU A 216 21.24 -0.18 -13.53
CA GLU A 216 21.60 -0.74 -14.83
C GLU A 216 21.54 0.29 -15.96
N ARG A 217 20.60 1.24 -15.89
CA ARG A 217 20.47 2.33 -16.88
C ARG A 217 21.63 3.32 -16.80
N TYR A 218 22.11 3.62 -15.59
CA TYR A 218 23.22 4.55 -15.41
C TYR A 218 24.58 3.91 -15.75
N ARG A 219 24.72 2.59 -15.54
CA ARG A 219 25.95 1.86 -15.88
C ARG A 219 26.17 1.72 -17.40
N ASN A 220 25.09 1.59 -18.18
CA ASN A 220 25.16 1.45 -19.64
C ASN A 220 25.04 2.79 -20.41
N GLY A 221 24.97 3.93 -19.73
CA GLY A 221 24.92 5.26 -20.37
C GLY A 221 26.25 5.75 -20.96
N GLY A 222 27.27 4.89 -21.04
CA GLY A 222 28.55 5.19 -21.66
C GLY A 222 28.88 4.14 -22.74
N HIS A 223 28.92 4.59 -23.99
CA HIS A 223 29.28 3.88 -25.22
C HIS A 223 28.16 3.11 -25.95
N ASP A 224 27.67 3.77 -27.00
CA ASP A 224 27.10 3.13 -28.18
C ASP A 224 28.11 2.16 -28.81
N GLU A 225 27.75 0.89 -28.95
CA GLU A 225 27.97 0.14 -30.20
C GLU A 225 27.03 -1.07 -30.29
N ALA A 226 26.51 -1.28 -31.49
CA ALA A 226 25.55 -2.32 -31.81
C ALA A 226 26.20 -3.71 -31.81
N SER A 227 25.62 -4.68 -31.09
CA SER A 227 25.76 -6.09 -31.45
C SER A 227 24.60 -6.93 -30.92
N PHE A 228 23.81 -7.45 -31.85
CA PHE A 228 22.89 -8.56 -31.68
C PHE A 228 23.70 -9.83 -31.36
N ALA A 229 23.56 -10.38 -30.15
CA ALA A 229 24.07 -11.70 -29.83
C ALA A 229 23.20 -12.36 -28.74
N SER A 230 22.48 -13.39 -29.18
CA SER A 230 21.87 -14.41 -28.34
C SER A 230 22.96 -15.15 -27.54
N GLN A 231 22.86 -15.14 -26.21
CA GLN A 231 23.56 -16.13 -25.41
C GLN A 231 22.71 -16.50 -24.19
N ALA A 232 22.14 -17.69 -24.26
CA ALA A 232 21.60 -18.40 -23.13
C ALA A 232 22.75 -18.76 -22.19
N VAL A 233 22.66 -18.32 -20.93
CA VAL A 233 23.46 -18.85 -19.83
C VAL A 233 22.52 -19.00 -18.64
N GLY A 234 22.23 -20.25 -18.29
CA GLY A 234 21.76 -20.58 -16.95
C GLY A 234 22.97 -20.55 -16.00
N SER A 235 22.83 -19.84 -14.88
CA SER A 235 23.68 -20.01 -13.72
C SER A 235 22.85 -19.79 -12.46
N ASP A 236 22.81 -20.85 -11.65
CA ASP A 236 22.45 -20.88 -10.24
C ASP A 236 23.01 -19.70 -9.44
N ASP A 237 22.17 -19.25 -8.51
CA ASP A 237 22.45 -18.87 -7.13
C ASP A 237 23.62 -17.93 -6.76
N LEU A 238 23.22 -16.93 -5.96
CA LEU A 238 23.98 -16.08 -5.03
C LEU A 238 24.44 -14.71 -5.57
N ALA A 239 23.62 -13.68 -5.31
CA ALA A 239 24.02 -12.51 -4.49
C ALA A 239 22.89 -11.47 -4.36
N GLY A 240 22.29 -11.40 -3.16
CA GLY A 240 21.88 -10.16 -2.47
C GLY A 240 20.80 -9.27 -3.10
N GLY A 241 19.62 -9.23 -2.45
CA GLY A 241 18.58 -8.24 -2.70
C GLY A 241 17.36 -8.50 -1.82
N GLU A 242 17.45 -8.08 -0.56
CA GLU A 242 16.50 -8.33 0.53
C GLU A 242 15.25 -7.44 0.48
N GLU A 243 14.47 -7.41 -0.60
CA GLU A 243 13.33 -6.48 -0.68
C GLU A 243 12.10 -7.13 -1.30
N VAL A 244 11.42 -7.94 -0.48
CA VAL A 244 10.04 -8.37 -0.69
C VAL A 244 9.32 -8.07 0.61
N TRP A 245 8.17 -7.41 0.54
CA TRP A 245 7.37 -7.14 1.74
C TRP A 245 7.02 -8.47 2.42
N ARG A 246 7.32 -8.55 3.71
CA ARG A 246 6.95 -9.69 4.57
C ARG A 246 6.24 -9.13 5.78
N ASP A 247 5.23 -9.84 6.24
CA ASP A 247 4.67 -9.56 7.55
C ASP A 247 5.64 -10.01 8.66
N SER A 248 5.24 -9.81 9.92
CA SER A 248 6.03 -10.20 11.09
C SER A 248 6.22 -11.72 11.24
N GLU A 249 5.49 -12.54 10.49
CA GLU A 249 5.54 -14.01 10.51
C GLU A 249 6.34 -14.58 9.33
N GLY A 250 6.67 -13.74 8.34
CA GLY A 250 7.60 -14.06 7.25
C GLY A 250 6.93 -14.49 5.95
N ASP A 251 5.60 -14.46 5.91
CA ASP A 251 4.77 -14.80 4.75
C ASP A 251 4.73 -13.62 3.77
N ARG A 252 4.59 -13.95 2.48
CA ARG A 252 4.62 -13.01 1.35
C ARG A 252 3.21 -12.77 0.78
N LEU A 253 3.02 -11.73 -0.04
CA LEU A 253 1.73 -11.48 -0.70
C LEU A 253 1.42 -12.54 -1.78
N ASP A 254 2.45 -13.12 -2.40
CA ASP A 254 2.34 -14.21 -3.38
C ASP A 254 1.69 -15.47 -2.80
N ASP A 255 1.94 -15.75 -1.51
CA ASP A 255 1.35 -16.87 -0.76
C ASP A 255 -0.18 -16.72 -0.59
N PHE A 256 -0.70 -15.49 -0.65
CA PHE A 256 -2.15 -15.20 -0.60
C PHE A 256 -2.80 -15.11 -1.99
N GLY A 257 -2.07 -15.45 -3.06
CA GLY A 257 -2.56 -15.42 -4.44
C GLY A 257 -2.79 -14.00 -4.98
N VAL A 258 -2.10 -13.02 -4.39
CA VAL A 258 -2.07 -11.64 -4.84
C VAL A 258 -0.77 -11.42 -5.61
N ASP A 259 -0.88 -11.12 -6.91
CA ASP A 259 0.30 -10.86 -7.74
C ASP A 259 1.04 -9.60 -7.23
N GLU A 260 2.23 -9.79 -6.64
CA GLU A 260 3.11 -8.72 -6.14
C GLU A 260 3.65 -7.82 -7.28
N ASP A 261 3.49 -8.23 -8.53
CA ASP A 261 4.05 -7.58 -9.71
C ASP A 261 3.32 -6.29 -10.14
N ALA A 262 2.23 -5.91 -9.46
CA ALA A 262 1.42 -4.76 -9.85
C ALA A 262 1.88 -3.43 -9.25
N GLU A 263 2.59 -3.38 -8.11
CA GLU A 263 2.91 -2.07 -7.49
C GLU A 263 4.01 -2.13 -6.42
N PHE A 264 5.26 -2.41 -6.81
CA PHE A 264 6.42 -2.01 -6.01
C PHE A 264 7.46 -1.36 -6.91
N HIS A 265 7.67 -0.07 -6.71
CA HIS A 265 8.73 0.70 -7.35
C HIS A 265 9.99 0.60 -6.50
N ASP A 266 10.94 -0.19 -7.00
CA ASP A 266 12.38 -0.17 -6.81
C ASP A 266 12.88 0.85 -5.75
N GLU A 267 13.23 0.35 -4.55
CA GLU A 267 14.13 1.07 -3.65
C GLU A 267 15.53 0.97 -4.25
N ASP A 268 16.04 2.09 -4.79
CA ASP A 268 17.43 2.16 -5.25
C ASP A 268 18.35 2.38 -4.05
N ASP A 269 19.19 1.38 -3.79
CA ASP A 269 20.44 1.49 -3.06
C ASP A 269 21.40 2.42 -3.83
N ILE A 270 21.34 3.73 -3.53
CA ILE A 270 22.19 4.73 -4.18
C ILE A 270 23.62 4.58 -3.63
N PRO A 271 24.63 4.22 -4.46
CA PRO A 271 25.99 4.06 -3.98
C PRO A 271 26.52 5.37 -3.40
N LEU A 272 27.19 5.30 -2.24
CA LEU A 272 27.68 6.43 -1.45
C LEU A 272 28.48 7.47 -2.27
N ALA A 273 29.17 7.01 -3.32
CA ALA A 273 29.92 7.84 -4.25
C ALA A 273 29.03 8.83 -5.05
N GLU A 274 27.81 8.41 -5.42
CA GLU A 274 26.83 9.24 -6.15
C GLU A 274 26.30 10.36 -5.25
N LEU A 275 26.04 10.05 -3.96
CA LEU A 275 25.62 11.02 -2.95
C LEU A 275 26.71 12.06 -2.66
N LEU A 276 27.97 11.62 -2.57
CA LEU A 276 29.11 12.51 -2.39
C LEU A 276 29.33 13.42 -3.59
N ARG A 277 29.15 12.91 -4.81
CA ARG A 277 29.27 13.69 -6.05
C ARG A 277 28.18 14.78 -6.14
N ARG A 278 26.92 14.43 -5.85
CA ARG A 278 25.81 15.40 -5.84
C ARG A 278 25.94 16.45 -4.74
N ARG A 279 26.54 16.10 -3.59
CA ARG A 279 26.86 17.07 -2.53
C ARG A 279 27.97 18.06 -2.93
N HIS A 280 28.85 17.66 -3.85
CA HIS A 280 30.03 18.43 -4.26
C HIS A 280 29.78 19.38 -5.44
N GLU A 281 28.61 19.36 -6.06
CA GLU A 281 28.19 20.37 -7.04
C GLU A 281 27.43 21.50 -6.32
N PRO A 282 28.09 22.60 -5.91
CA PRO A 282 27.38 23.79 -5.50
C PRO A 282 26.66 24.39 -6.71
N ALA A 283 25.40 24.78 -6.51
CA ALA A 283 24.55 25.43 -7.50
C ALA A 283 25.26 26.62 -8.17
N HIS A 284 25.78 26.41 -9.38
CA HIS A 284 26.16 27.50 -10.27
C HIS A 284 24.87 28.12 -10.84
N TYR A 285 24.33 29.10 -10.12
CA TYR A 285 23.31 30.00 -10.64
C TYR A 285 24.01 30.99 -11.58
N SER A 286 23.76 30.87 -12.88
CA SER A 286 24.18 31.85 -13.87
C SER A 286 23.18 33.01 -13.90
N ASP A 287 23.53 34.13 -13.28
CA ASP A 287 22.92 35.42 -13.61
C ASP A 287 23.33 35.78 -15.04
N GLY A 288 22.37 35.72 -15.96
CA GLY A 288 22.48 36.21 -17.32
C GLY A 288 21.79 37.56 -17.44
N ASN A 289 22.62 38.59 -17.64
CA ASN A 289 22.30 39.99 -17.92
C ASN A 289 21.57 40.17 -19.27
#